data_AF-A0A5Q6PDC0-F1
#
_entry.id   AF-A0A5Q6PDC0-F1
#
_cell.length_a   1.000
_cell.length_b   1.000
_cell.length_c   1.000
_cell.angle_alpha   90.00
_cell.angle_beta   90.00
_cell.angle_gamma   90.00
#
_symmetry.space_group_name_H-M   'P 1'
#
loop_
_entity.id
_entity.type
_entity.pdbx_description
1 polymer ?
#
loop_
_entity_poly.entity_id
_entity_poly.type
_entity_poly.pdbx_seq_one_letter_code
_entity_poly.pdbx_strand_id
1 'polypeptide(L)'
;MQFIPWKPSSSDVYIRFYVVGREGEFLSKIGNRIQVTSPSNARRIEITRFLHSVGIDIQTVGLRELAILLDEKGLTQSSNHTRGRTYHQESCFDQATNNVIGEGRFKSRNAFGKDPTFSFNDSSLDQLYNEALHLDVSSAPFKDSTYKDAIVLVDHREPADLFNKLSSTGIKNVHSASLPDGDILVTSQSDPSRVLLIERKTLTDLYNNITSDNHHAHEQAERYYRSMVSNANEGIYMQVVWIVEGERKEQGQIRTLYNALPQVKQMDGWLNYISAICCQQTIQTFNLNHTAYMVAKLIQGFVEQSLYYPVKVRNTRVDMSSTERKKMNKALIQSVSESPHKGVISASDGLKGILAILPGINTKVAYELAMSGKSLAEIVNMTENELLEIKGIGNKTAKQIFSVFNLKNNVE
;
A
#
# COMPACT_ATOMS: atom_id res chain seq x y z
N MET A 1 6.25 43.07 -14.27
CA MET A 1 6.98 41.96 -13.62
C MET A 1 6.29 40.67 -14.02
N GLN A 2 7.01 39.59 -14.30
CA GLN A 2 6.41 38.30 -14.67
C GLN A 2 6.84 37.20 -13.69
N PHE A 3 5.98 36.19 -13.55
CA PHE A 3 6.14 35.10 -12.60
C PHE A 3 6.08 33.74 -13.31
N ILE A 4 6.93 32.81 -12.85
CA ILE A 4 6.98 31.42 -13.29
C ILE A 4 6.44 30.55 -12.15
N PRO A 5 5.34 29.83 -12.35
CA PRO A 5 4.84 28.91 -11.34
C PRO A 5 5.81 27.72 -11.18
N TRP A 6 6.02 27.29 -9.94
CA TRP A 6 6.75 26.06 -9.61
C TRP A 6 5.82 25.06 -8.94
N LYS A 7 5.72 23.89 -9.56
CA LYS A 7 4.89 22.77 -9.13
C LYS A 7 5.81 21.65 -8.62
N PRO A 8 5.69 21.20 -7.36
CA PRO A 8 6.32 19.97 -6.91
C PRO A 8 5.67 18.77 -7.58
N SER A 9 6.43 17.70 -7.73
CA SER A 9 6.08 16.48 -8.49
C SER A 9 4.84 15.71 -7.99
N SER A 10 4.26 16.09 -6.86
CA SER A 10 3.21 15.31 -6.17
C SER A 10 1.97 16.11 -5.75
N SER A 11 1.77 17.35 -6.21
CA SER A 11 0.56 18.12 -5.90
C SER A 11 0.09 19.00 -7.05
N ASP A 12 -1.21 19.03 -7.33
CA ASP A 12 -1.85 19.91 -8.32
C ASP A 12 -1.90 21.40 -7.94
N VAL A 13 -1.12 21.80 -6.94
CA VAL A 13 -1.09 23.18 -6.42
C VAL A 13 0.32 23.75 -6.59
N TYR A 14 0.42 24.93 -7.20
CA TYR A 14 1.67 25.69 -7.29
C TYR A 14 2.11 26.11 -5.89
N ILE A 15 3.26 25.61 -5.42
CA ILE A 15 3.76 25.94 -4.08
C ILE A 15 4.51 27.27 -4.07
N ARG A 16 5.07 27.69 -5.22
CA ARG A 16 5.81 28.95 -5.37
C ARG A 16 5.58 29.61 -6.73
N PHE A 17 5.72 30.93 -6.78
CA PHE A 17 5.79 31.72 -8.02
C PHE A 17 7.11 32.48 -8.05
N TYR A 18 8.03 32.09 -8.92
CA TYR A 18 9.35 32.71 -9.05
C TYR A 18 9.28 33.95 -9.94
N VAL A 19 10.01 35.01 -9.61
CA VAL A 19 10.11 36.18 -10.48
C VAL A 19 11.03 35.84 -11.65
N VAL A 20 10.54 36.02 -12.89
CA VAL A 20 11.30 35.72 -14.11
C VAL A 20 12.63 36.48 -14.12
N GLY A 21 13.73 35.75 -14.35
CA GLY A 21 15.08 36.32 -14.48
C GLY A 21 15.70 36.79 -13.16
N ARG A 22 15.13 36.43 -12.00
CA ARG A 22 15.63 36.82 -10.68
C ARG A 22 15.74 35.62 -9.75
N GLU A 23 16.96 35.07 -9.62
CA GLU A 23 17.22 33.95 -8.71
C GLU A 23 16.97 34.35 -7.25
N GLY A 24 16.29 33.48 -6.50
CA GLY A 24 15.97 33.71 -5.09
C GLY A 24 14.79 34.65 -4.81
N GLU A 25 14.13 35.20 -5.84
CA GLU A 25 12.90 36.00 -5.70
C GLU A 25 11.66 35.17 -5.99
N PHE A 26 10.79 34.96 -5.00
CA PHE A 26 9.55 34.19 -5.20
C PHE A 26 8.44 34.53 -4.21
N LEU A 27 7.20 34.24 -4.60
CA LEU A 27 6.01 34.24 -3.75
C LEU A 27 5.76 32.82 -3.24
N SER A 28 5.45 32.68 -1.96
CA SER A 28 5.11 31.38 -1.36
C SER A 28 4.08 31.53 -0.27
N LYS A 29 3.32 30.46 0.02
CA LYS A 29 2.37 30.45 1.12
C LYS A 29 3.07 30.09 2.44
N ILE A 30 2.94 30.95 3.44
CA ILE A 30 3.28 30.64 4.84
C ILE A 30 2.05 30.91 5.70
N GLY A 31 1.51 29.88 6.34
CA GLY A 31 0.22 29.96 7.04
C GLY A 31 -0.90 30.34 6.07
N ASN A 32 -1.70 31.35 6.40
CA ASN A 32 -2.82 31.83 5.58
C ASN A 32 -2.48 33.03 4.67
N ARG A 33 -1.19 33.39 4.52
CA ARG A 33 -0.77 34.57 3.74
C ARG A 33 0.27 34.22 2.68
N ILE A 34 0.37 35.09 1.69
CA ILE A 34 1.42 35.03 0.67
C ILE A 34 2.59 35.89 1.14
N GLN A 35 3.78 35.29 1.19
CA GLN A 35 5.02 35.97 1.52
C GLN A 35 5.88 36.16 0.28
N VAL A 36 6.44 37.37 0.15
CA VAL A 36 7.49 37.71 -0.82
C VAL A 36 8.86 37.39 -0.22
N THR A 37 9.57 36.46 -0.85
CA THR A 37 10.98 36.16 -0.58
C THR A 37 11.85 36.89 -1.59
N SER A 38 12.86 37.62 -1.13
CA SER A 38 13.87 38.28 -1.98
C SER A 38 15.14 38.55 -1.17
N PRO A 39 16.34 38.57 -1.80
CA PRO A 39 17.61 38.87 -1.13
C PRO A 39 17.69 40.26 -0.49
N SER A 40 16.84 41.23 -0.89
CA SER A 40 16.87 42.59 -0.33
C SER A 40 15.49 43.08 0.13
N ASN A 41 15.48 43.88 1.21
CA ASN A 41 14.27 44.49 1.75
C ASN A 41 13.60 45.45 0.76
N ALA A 42 14.39 46.26 0.06
CA ALA A 42 13.88 47.18 -0.94
C ALA A 42 13.10 46.45 -2.04
N ARG A 43 13.61 45.28 -2.46
CA ARG A 43 12.99 44.47 -3.50
C ARG A 43 11.72 43.77 -3.03
N ARG A 44 11.66 43.32 -1.77
CA ARG A 44 10.41 42.83 -1.17
C ARG A 44 9.29 43.87 -1.21
N ILE A 45 9.63 45.12 -0.86
CA ILE A 45 8.69 46.25 -0.88
C ILE A 45 8.24 46.54 -2.32
N GLU A 46 9.16 46.53 -3.27
CA GLU A 46 8.87 46.77 -4.69
C GLU A 46 7.92 45.73 -5.28
N ILE A 47 8.17 44.43 -5.06
CA ILE A 47 7.30 43.33 -5.52
C ILE A 47 5.92 43.44 -4.87
N THR A 48 5.86 43.76 -3.57
CA THR A 48 4.59 43.93 -2.86
C THR A 48 3.78 45.10 -3.42
N ARG A 49 4.42 46.26 -3.64
CA ARG A 49 3.76 47.43 -4.24
C ARG A 49 3.30 47.16 -5.65
N PHE A 50 4.10 46.42 -6.44
CA PHE A 50 3.72 46.02 -7.79
C PHE A 50 2.44 45.16 -7.76
N LEU A 51 2.39 44.11 -6.92
CA LEU A 51 1.21 43.25 -6.79
C LEU A 51 -0.03 44.04 -6.34
N HIS A 52 0.11 44.92 -5.36
CA HIS A 52 -0.98 45.79 -4.93
C HIS A 52 -1.43 46.73 -6.07
N SER A 53 -0.51 47.29 -6.86
CA SER A 53 -0.84 48.18 -7.98
C SER A 53 -1.61 47.51 -9.11
N VAL A 54 -1.50 46.17 -9.25
CA VAL A 54 -2.26 45.37 -10.21
C VAL A 54 -3.52 44.75 -9.60
N GLY A 55 -3.87 45.14 -8.36
CA GLY A 55 -5.08 44.72 -7.67
C GLY A 55 -4.98 43.39 -6.93
N ILE A 56 -3.75 42.93 -6.60
CA ILE A 56 -3.52 41.69 -5.86
C ILE A 56 -3.06 42.04 -4.44
N ASP A 57 -3.93 41.82 -3.46
CA ASP A 57 -3.58 41.97 -2.05
C ASP A 57 -3.05 40.64 -1.47
N ILE A 58 -1.73 40.57 -1.30
CA ILE A 58 -1.03 39.40 -0.78
C ILE A 58 -1.36 39.05 0.69
N GLN A 59 -1.99 39.97 1.43
CA GLN A 59 -2.40 39.70 2.83
C GLN A 59 -3.69 38.89 2.92
N THR A 60 -4.54 38.95 1.89
CA THR A 60 -5.89 38.36 1.89
C THR A 60 -6.06 37.27 0.83
N VAL A 61 -5.30 37.33 -0.27
CA VAL A 61 -5.41 36.38 -1.38
C VAL A 61 -4.97 34.96 -1.03
N GLY A 62 -5.78 33.97 -1.39
CA GLY A 62 -5.40 32.56 -1.29
C GLY A 62 -4.39 32.14 -2.36
N LEU A 63 -3.62 31.07 -2.13
CA LEU A 63 -2.60 30.59 -3.09
C LEU A 63 -3.18 30.18 -4.45
N ARG A 64 -4.38 29.58 -4.47
CA ARG A 64 -5.08 29.20 -5.70
C ARG A 64 -5.60 30.42 -6.45
N GLU A 65 -6.16 31.39 -5.73
CA GLU A 65 -6.66 32.65 -6.25
C GLU A 65 -5.54 33.52 -6.81
N LEU A 66 -4.38 33.54 -6.15
CA LEU A 66 -3.17 34.20 -6.64
C LEU A 66 -2.76 33.67 -8.02
N ALA A 67 -2.83 32.34 -8.23
CA ALA A 67 -2.51 31.75 -9.53
C ALA A 67 -3.43 32.28 -10.64
N ILE A 68 -4.72 32.36 -10.36
CA ILE A 68 -5.75 32.83 -11.29
C ILE A 68 -5.53 34.32 -11.58
N LEU A 69 -5.37 35.15 -10.54
CA LEU A 69 -5.19 36.59 -10.69
C LEU A 69 -3.89 36.94 -11.44
N LEU A 70 -2.80 36.22 -11.20
CA LEU A 70 -1.56 36.42 -11.97
C LEU A 70 -1.75 36.09 -13.46
N ASP A 71 -2.54 35.06 -13.77
CA ASP A 71 -2.83 34.65 -15.15
C ASP A 71 -3.77 35.64 -15.86
N GLU A 72 -4.87 36.03 -15.19
CA GLU A 72 -5.81 37.04 -15.69
C GLU A 72 -5.15 38.39 -15.96
N LYS A 73 -4.14 38.76 -15.15
CA LYS A 73 -3.37 40.00 -15.34
C LYS A 73 -2.23 39.84 -16.37
N GLY A 74 -2.08 38.68 -17.01
CA GLY A 74 -1.03 38.40 -17.99
C GLY A 74 0.38 38.42 -17.39
N LEU A 75 0.50 38.14 -16.10
CA LEU A 75 1.76 38.20 -15.35
C LEU A 75 2.42 36.81 -15.22
N THR A 76 1.78 35.75 -15.71
CA THR A 76 2.34 34.40 -15.80
C THR A 76 3.10 34.21 -17.12
N GLN A 77 4.32 33.69 -17.03
CA GLN A 77 5.07 33.27 -18.23
C GLN A 77 4.81 31.77 -18.44
N SER A 78 3.92 31.41 -19.37
CA SER A 78 3.71 30.00 -19.73
C SER A 78 4.94 29.46 -20.46
N SER A 79 5.53 28.36 -19.99
CA SER A 79 6.42 27.56 -20.81
C SER A 79 5.61 26.97 -21.98
N ASN A 80 5.85 27.47 -23.20
CA ASN A 80 5.13 27.20 -24.45
C ASN A 80 4.53 25.77 -24.59
N HIS A 81 3.20 25.67 -24.65
CA HIS A 81 2.45 25.42 -25.89
C HIS A 81 0.93 25.43 -25.62
N THR A 82 0.17 25.91 -26.62
CA THR A 82 -1.29 25.96 -26.74
C THR A 82 -1.98 27.22 -26.20
N ARG A 83 -2.06 28.23 -27.08
CA ARG A 83 -3.10 29.26 -27.07
C ARG A 83 -4.48 28.60 -27.21
N GLY A 84 -5.42 29.05 -26.38
CA GLY A 84 -6.84 29.05 -26.68
C GLY A 84 -7.59 27.78 -26.29
N ARG A 85 -8.18 27.78 -25.10
CA ARG A 85 -9.56 27.28 -24.94
C ARG A 85 -10.19 27.92 -23.71
N THR A 86 -11.23 28.66 -24.02
CA THR A 86 -12.24 29.27 -23.16
C THR A 86 -12.72 28.30 -22.09
N TYR A 87 -12.94 28.84 -20.88
CA TYR A 87 -13.75 28.20 -19.85
C TYR A 87 -15.13 27.88 -20.43
N HIS A 88 -15.38 26.60 -20.73
CA HIS A 88 -16.72 26.06 -20.80
C HIS A 88 -16.72 24.70 -20.09
N GLN A 89 -17.64 24.61 -19.13
CA GLN A 89 -18.12 23.38 -18.54
C GLN A 89 -18.49 22.40 -19.66
N GLU A 90 -17.79 21.28 -19.75
CA GLU A 90 -18.34 20.04 -20.31
C GLU A 90 -17.51 18.87 -19.77
N SER A 91 -18.23 17.83 -19.36
CA SER A 91 -17.79 16.65 -18.63
C SER A 91 -16.56 15.96 -19.24
N CYS A 92 -15.49 15.78 -18.47
CA CYS A 92 -14.32 15.00 -18.87
C CYS A 92 -14.29 13.65 -18.14
N PHE A 93 -15.13 12.73 -18.60
CA PHE A 93 -14.92 11.28 -18.42
C PHE A 93 -14.17 10.66 -19.63
N ASP A 94 -13.93 11.42 -20.71
CA ASP A 94 -13.53 10.85 -22.01
C ASP A 94 -12.19 11.35 -22.62
N GLN A 95 -11.32 12.05 -21.90
CA GLN A 95 -10.03 12.54 -22.46
C GLN A 95 -8.76 12.04 -21.75
N ALA A 96 -8.86 11.06 -20.84
CA ALA A 96 -7.71 10.50 -20.14
C ALA A 96 -6.86 9.51 -20.96
N THR A 97 -7.21 9.21 -22.22
CA THR A 97 -6.57 8.14 -22.98
C THR A 97 -5.42 8.56 -23.90
N ASN A 98 -5.15 9.86 -24.13
CA ASN A 98 -4.30 10.24 -25.28
C ASN A 98 -3.13 11.22 -25.06
N ASN A 99 -2.73 11.60 -23.84
CA ASN A 99 -1.59 12.55 -23.68
C ASN A 99 -0.56 12.17 -22.61
N VAL A 100 -0.02 10.96 -22.69
CA VAL A 100 1.22 10.59 -21.97
C VAL A 100 2.30 10.16 -22.96
N ILE A 101 2.73 11.07 -23.83
CA ILE A 101 4.09 11.06 -24.39
C ILE A 101 4.58 12.52 -24.41
N GLY A 102 5.45 12.87 -23.46
CA GLY A 102 6.07 14.20 -23.36
C GLY A 102 7.32 14.14 -22.51
N GLU A 103 8.45 14.24 -23.17
CA GLU A 103 9.80 13.87 -22.71
C GLU A 103 10.35 14.73 -21.56
N GLY A 104 10.79 14.07 -20.49
CA GLY A 104 11.59 14.65 -19.42
C GLY A 104 12.83 13.80 -19.15
N ARG A 105 14.01 14.37 -19.42
CA ARG A 105 15.35 13.78 -19.21
C ARG A 105 15.60 13.42 -17.74
N PHE A 106 15.07 12.28 -17.31
CA PHE A 106 15.78 11.40 -16.40
C PHE A 106 16.58 10.43 -17.25
N LYS A 107 17.85 10.15 -16.90
CA LYS A 107 18.45 8.85 -17.26
C LYS A 107 17.71 7.79 -16.44
N SER A 108 16.45 7.57 -16.78
CA SER A 108 15.72 6.41 -16.33
C SER A 108 16.49 5.21 -16.84
N ARG A 109 16.70 4.23 -15.96
CA ARG A 109 16.79 2.85 -16.41
C ARG A 109 15.43 2.51 -17.03
N ASN A 110 15.20 2.98 -18.26
CA ASN A 110 14.07 2.66 -19.10
C ASN A 110 14.19 1.19 -19.50
N ALA A 111 13.72 0.31 -18.62
CA ALA A 111 13.37 -1.05 -19.03
C ALA A 111 12.01 -1.07 -19.79
N PHE A 112 11.26 0.04 -19.75
CA PHE A 112 9.95 0.18 -20.42
C PHE A 112 9.98 1.08 -21.67
N GLY A 113 10.96 1.96 -21.82
CA GLY A 113 11.01 2.94 -22.92
C GLY A 113 11.39 2.38 -24.30
N LYS A 114 11.26 1.06 -24.53
CA LYS A 114 11.62 0.41 -25.80
C LYS A 114 10.54 -0.51 -26.37
N ASP A 115 9.41 -0.66 -25.70
CA ASP A 115 8.30 -1.47 -26.23
C ASP A 115 7.14 -0.55 -26.66
N PRO A 116 7.11 -0.10 -27.92
CA PRO A 116 6.04 0.74 -28.44
C PRO A 116 4.69 0.01 -28.55
N THR A 117 4.63 -1.29 -28.20
CA THR A 117 3.40 -2.10 -28.24
C THR A 117 2.77 -2.32 -26.87
N PHE A 118 3.38 -1.83 -25.79
CA PHE A 118 2.82 -1.97 -24.44
C PHE A 118 1.96 -0.77 -24.07
N SER A 119 0.65 -1.00 -23.92
CA SER A 119 -0.30 -0.11 -23.26
C SER A 119 -0.94 -0.85 -22.09
N PHE A 120 -1.21 -0.14 -20.98
CA PHE A 120 -2.11 -0.69 -19.96
C PHE A 120 -3.49 -0.84 -20.60
N ASN A 121 -3.96 -2.08 -20.72
CA ASN A 121 -5.34 -2.34 -21.11
C ASN A 121 -6.16 -2.37 -19.83
N ASP A 122 -6.88 -1.28 -19.55
CA ASP A 122 -7.71 -1.17 -18.36
C ASP A 122 -8.89 -2.14 -18.48
N SER A 123 -8.86 -3.20 -17.68
CA SER A 123 -9.97 -4.15 -17.62
C SER A 123 -11.17 -3.49 -16.95
N SER A 124 -12.34 -3.57 -17.58
CA SER A 124 -13.57 -3.08 -16.95
C SER A 124 -13.92 -3.92 -15.72
N LEU A 125 -14.75 -3.39 -14.82
CA LEU A 125 -15.24 -4.14 -13.67
C LEU A 125 -15.97 -5.44 -14.09
N ASP A 126 -16.72 -5.40 -15.20
CA ASP A 126 -17.35 -6.59 -15.76
C ASP A 126 -16.32 -7.62 -16.24
N GLN A 127 -15.25 -7.20 -16.89
CA GLN A 127 -14.18 -8.11 -17.32
C GLN A 127 -13.51 -8.76 -16.10
N LEU A 128 -13.18 -7.99 -15.06
CA LEU A 128 -12.57 -8.48 -13.83
C LEU A 128 -13.50 -9.43 -13.06
N TYR A 129 -14.79 -9.09 -12.97
CA TYR A 129 -15.78 -9.95 -12.32
C TYR A 129 -15.95 -11.28 -13.07
N ASN A 130 -16.02 -11.24 -14.40
CA ASN A 130 -16.11 -12.43 -15.23
C ASN A 130 -14.83 -13.27 -15.16
N GLU A 131 -13.64 -12.66 -15.18
CA GLU A 131 -12.39 -13.37 -14.95
C GLU A 131 -12.41 -14.09 -13.58
N ALA A 132 -12.83 -13.38 -12.53
CA ALA A 132 -12.99 -13.91 -11.18
C ALA A 132 -13.92 -15.13 -11.11
N LEU A 133 -15.01 -15.15 -11.89
CA LEU A 133 -15.91 -16.31 -11.98
C LEU A 133 -15.24 -17.56 -12.55
N HIS A 134 -14.20 -17.41 -13.37
CA HIS A 134 -13.52 -18.50 -14.08
C HIS A 134 -12.17 -18.88 -13.46
N LEU A 135 -11.80 -18.28 -12.32
CA LEU A 135 -10.61 -18.69 -11.59
C LEU A 135 -10.72 -20.15 -11.16
N ASP A 136 -9.71 -20.94 -11.52
CA ASP A 136 -9.64 -22.35 -11.16
C ASP A 136 -9.04 -22.53 -9.76
N VAL A 137 -9.91 -22.70 -8.76
CA VAL A 137 -9.53 -22.95 -7.36
C VAL A 137 -8.77 -24.26 -7.19
N SER A 138 -9.09 -25.28 -7.98
CA SER A 138 -8.43 -26.60 -7.90
C SER A 138 -6.99 -26.57 -8.38
N SER A 139 -6.66 -25.62 -9.27
CA SER A 139 -5.29 -25.39 -9.74
C SER A 139 -4.40 -24.63 -8.75
N ALA A 140 -4.92 -24.24 -7.58
CA ALA A 140 -4.13 -23.53 -6.58
C ALA A 140 -2.90 -24.39 -6.18
N PRO A 141 -1.68 -23.91 -6.47
CA PRO A 141 -0.49 -24.70 -6.25
C PRO A 141 -0.10 -24.66 -4.78
N PHE A 142 0.18 -25.81 -4.19
CA PHE A 142 0.73 -25.92 -2.83
C PHE A 142 1.95 -26.84 -2.82
N LYS A 143 2.78 -26.71 -1.78
CA LYS A 143 3.84 -27.69 -1.47
C LYS A 143 3.21 -29.01 -1.01
N ASP A 144 3.89 -30.13 -1.28
CA ASP A 144 3.48 -31.47 -0.82
C ASP A 144 3.23 -31.57 0.69
N SER A 145 3.96 -30.78 1.49
CA SER A 145 3.75 -30.68 2.92
C SER A 145 2.41 -30.02 3.23
N THR A 146 2.09 -28.90 2.61
CA THR A 146 0.85 -28.15 2.81
C THR A 146 -0.38 -29.00 2.49
N TYR A 147 -0.34 -29.79 1.40
CA TYR A 147 -1.44 -30.69 1.06
C TYR A 147 -1.78 -31.69 2.16
N LYS A 148 -0.79 -32.13 2.96
CA LYS A 148 -0.97 -33.13 4.02
C LYS A 148 -1.21 -32.52 5.39
N ASP A 149 -0.60 -31.37 5.65
CA ASP A 149 -0.41 -30.80 6.98
C ASP A 149 -1.36 -29.64 7.28
N ALA A 150 -1.78 -28.87 6.27
CA ALA A 150 -2.73 -27.79 6.47
C ALA A 150 -4.10 -28.34 6.91
N ILE A 151 -4.70 -27.68 7.89
CA ILE A 151 -6.07 -27.88 8.32
C ILE A 151 -6.86 -26.64 7.93
N VAL A 152 -7.96 -26.85 7.22
CA VAL A 152 -8.89 -25.79 6.83
C VAL A 152 -10.26 -26.16 7.36
N LEU A 153 -10.77 -25.37 8.30
CA LEU A 153 -12.12 -25.50 8.83
C LEU A 153 -12.99 -24.41 8.21
N VAL A 154 -14.12 -24.78 7.63
CA VAL A 154 -15.12 -23.87 7.08
C VAL A 154 -16.35 -23.94 7.96
N ASP A 155 -16.86 -22.80 8.42
CA ASP A 155 -18.07 -22.79 9.25
C ASP A 155 -19.26 -23.35 8.46
N HIS A 156 -20.05 -24.23 9.09
CA HIS A 156 -21.21 -24.88 8.47
C HIS A 156 -22.33 -23.90 8.05
N ARG A 157 -22.31 -22.66 8.55
CA ARG A 157 -23.24 -21.59 8.15
C ARG A 157 -22.86 -20.98 6.80
N GLU A 158 -21.64 -21.19 6.32
CA GLU A 158 -21.22 -20.69 5.01
C GLU A 158 -21.84 -21.47 3.83
N PRO A 159 -21.91 -20.87 2.63
CA PRO A 159 -22.42 -21.55 1.45
C PRO A 159 -21.67 -22.86 1.16
N ALA A 160 -22.41 -23.94 0.92
CA ALA A 160 -21.81 -25.25 0.59
C ALA A 160 -20.85 -25.18 -0.61
N ASP A 161 -21.09 -24.29 -1.57
CA ASP A 161 -20.22 -24.08 -2.72
C ASP A 161 -18.82 -23.56 -2.32
N LEU A 162 -18.70 -22.77 -1.25
CA LEU A 162 -17.40 -22.33 -0.71
C LEU A 162 -16.60 -23.53 -0.20
N PHE A 163 -17.23 -24.38 0.62
CA PHE A 163 -16.61 -25.60 1.13
C PHE A 163 -16.19 -26.55 -0.01
N ASN A 164 -17.06 -26.75 -1.00
CA ASN A 164 -16.78 -27.61 -2.15
C ASN A 164 -15.57 -27.11 -2.96
N LYS A 165 -15.50 -25.79 -3.22
CA LYS A 165 -14.36 -25.18 -3.92
C LYS A 165 -13.07 -25.32 -3.13
N LEU A 166 -13.08 -25.08 -1.82
CA LEU A 166 -11.87 -25.25 -0.98
C LEU A 166 -11.45 -26.72 -0.89
N SER A 167 -12.40 -27.65 -0.83
CA SER A 167 -12.12 -29.09 -0.85
C SER A 167 -11.49 -29.54 -2.17
N SER A 168 -11.79 -28.85 -3.28
CA SER A 168 -11.20 -29.14 -4.59
C SER A 168 -9.72 -28.74 -4.73
N THR A 169 -9.16 -27.99 -3.76
CA THR A 169 -7.75 -27.56 -3.79
C THR A 169 -6.75 -28.71 -3.67
N GLY A 170 -7.19 -29.89 -3.19
CA GLY A 170 -6.32 -31.04 -2.93
C GLY A 170 -5.70 -31.06 -1.52
N ILE A 171 -5.96 -30.04 -0.69
CA ILE A 171 -5.63 -30.10 0.75
C ILE A 171 -6.45 -31.22 1.39
N LYS A 172 -5.81 -32.12 2.13
CA LYS A 172 -6.45 -33.33 2.66
C LYS A 172 -7.39 -33.06 3.83
N ASN A 173 -7.08 -32.09 4.68
CA ASN A 173 -7.82 -31.82 5.92
C ASN A 173 -8.71 -30.58 5.79
N VAL A 174 -9.59 -30.57 4.78
CA VAL A 174 -10.64 -29.55 4.63
C VAL A 174 -11.93 -30.11 5.25
N HIS A 175 -12.46 -29.42 6.26
CA HIS A 175 -13.62 -29.89 7.02
C HIS A 175 -14.67 -28.79 7.16
N SER A 176 -15.94 -29.16 7.10
CA SER A 176 -17.03 -28.31 7.56
C SER A 176 -17.22 -28.52 9.06
N ALA A 177 -17.26 -27.45 9.84
CA ALA A 177 -17.34 -27.49 11.29
C ALA A 177 -18.19 -26.34 11.85
N SER A 178 -18.57 -26.39 13.12
CA SER A 178 -19.06 -25.21 13.83
C SER A 178 -17.86 -24.46 14.39
N LEU A 179 -17.64 -23.23 13.94
CA LEU A 179 -16.59 -22.38 14.48
C LEU A 179 -17.17 -21.47 15.56
N PRO A 180 -16.44 -21.25 16.67
CA PRO A 180 -16.85 -20.27 17.67
C PRO A 180 -16.78 -18.85 17.10
N ASP A 181 -15.86 -18.61 16.17
CA ASP A 181 -15.53 -17.32 15.59
C ASP A 181 -15.00 -17.47 14.17
N GLY A 182 -15.28 -16.45 13.34
CA GLY A 182 -14.96 -16.41 11.92
C GLY A 182 -15.68 -17.46 11.07
N ASP A 183 -15.46 -17.37 9.76
CA ASP A 183 -16.13 -18.22 8.78
C ASP A 183 -15.18 -19.29 8.22
N ILE A 184 -13.87 -19.02 8.26
CA ILE A 184 -12.83 -19.99 7.88
C ILE A 184 -11.66 -19.88 8.85
N LEU A 185 -11.18 -21.01 9.34
CA LEU A 185 -9.98 -21.11 10.17
C LEU A 185 -8.95 -22.01 9.49
N VAL A 186 -7.71 -21.54 9.42
CA VAL A 186 -6.60 -22.24 8.80
C VAL A 186 -5.46 -22.36 9.81
N THR A 187 -4.94 -23.57 9.97
CA THR A 187 -3.76 -23.86 10.79
C THR A 187 -2.97 -25.04 10.20
N SER A 188 -1.95 -25.50 10.90
CA SER A 188 -1.10 -26.64 10.52
C SER A 188 -1.11 -27.68 11.64
N GLN A 189 -1.11 -28.96 11.27
CA GLN A 189 -0.97 -30.06 12.24
C GLN A 189 0.40 -30.01 12.93
N SER A 190 1.46 -29.73 12.16
CA SER A 190 2.84 -29.70 12.64
C SER A 190 3.22 -28.38 13.33
N ASP A 191 2.58 -27.27 12.97
CA ASP A 191 2.79 -25.95 13.55
C ASP A 191 1.45 -25.28 13.94
N PRO A 192 0.87 -25.65 15.09
CA PRO A 192 -0.35 -25.01 15.60
C PRO A 192 -0.09 -23.60 16.15
N SER A 193 1.17 -23.13 16.21
CA SER A 193 1.51 -21.79 16.70
C SER A 193 1.08 -20.67 15.74
N ARG A 194 0.48 -21.02 14.59
CA ARG A 194 0.04 -20.07 13.57
C ARG A 194 -1.40 -20.35 13.18
N VAL A 195 -2.24 -19.33 13.29
CA VAL A 195 -3.66 -19.40 13.00
C VAL A 195 -4.05 -18.26 12.07
N LEU A 196 -4.69 -18.58 10.96
CA LEU A 196 -5.32 -17.61 10.08
C LEU A 196 -6.83 -17.73 10.24
N LEU A 197 -7.47 -16.65 10.70
CA LEU A 197 -8.92 -16.52 10.78
C LEU A 197 -9.41 -15.63 9.65
N ILE A 198 -10.42 -16.08 8.92
CA ILE A 198 -11.03 -15.34 7.82
C ILE A 198 -12.51 -15.11 8.15
N GLU A 199 -12.93 -13.85 8.11
CA GLU A 199 -14.33 -13.44 8.14
C GLU A 199 -14.74 -13.05 6.72
N ARG A 200 -15.74 -13.73 6.17
CA ARG A 200 -16.35 -13.42 4.88
C ARG A 200 -17.60 -12.57 5.10
N LYS A 201 -17.71 -11.47 4.36
CA LYS A 201 -18.92 -10.64 4.31
C LYS A 201 -19.27 -10.28 2.88
N THR A 202 -20.54 -10.44 2.52
CA THR A 202 -21.06 -9.75 1.33
C THR A 202 -21.14 -8.24 1.59
N LEU A 203 -21.22 -7.41 0.55
CA LEU A 203 -21.39 -5.96 0.73
C LEU A 203 -22.69 -5.62 1.45
N THR A 204 -23.76 -6.37 1.20
CA THR A 204 -25.06 -6.18 1.87
C THR A 204 -24.98 -6.54 3.34
N ASP A 205 -24.36 -7.68 3.67
CA ASP A 205 -24.18 -8.08 5.08
C ASP A 205 -23.27 -7.11 5.82
N LEU A 206 -22.19 -6.64 5.18
CA LEU A 206 -21.30 -5.65 5.77
C LEU A 206 -22.04 -4.34 6.07
N TYR A 207 -22.84 -3.84 5.12
CA TYR A 207 -23.67 -2.65 5.34
C TYR A 207 -24.61 -2.84 6.52
N ASN A 208 -25.36 -3.95 6.53
CA ASN A 208 -26.31 -4.26 7.59
C ASN A 208 -25.61 -4.33 8.96
N ASN A 209 -24.48 -5.04 9.05
CA ASN A 209 -23.79 -5.26 10.33
C ASN A 209 -23.03 -4.02 10.85
N ILE A 210 -22.72 -3.05 9.99
CA ILE A 210 -22.16 -1.76 10.39
C ILE A 210 -23.27 -0.83 10.87
N THR A 211 -24.40 -0.81 10.17
CA THR A 211 -25.47 0.18 10.36
C THR A 211 -26.54 -0.24 11.35
N SER A 212 -26.63 -1.53 11.67
CA SER A 212 -27.58 -2.06 12.65
C SER A 212 -27.29 -1.57 14.06
N ASP A 213 -28.35 -1.40 14.86
CA ASP A 213 -28.27 -0.92 16.25
C ASP A 213 -27.45 -1.84 17.18
N ASN A 214 -27.23 -3.09 16.79
CA ASN A 214 -26.41 -4.04 17.54
C ASN A 214 -24.90 -3.95 17.23
N HIS A 215 -24.48 -3.05 16.33
CA HIS A 215 -23.08 -2.83 15.98
C HIS A 215 -22.27 -4.11 15.68
N HIS A 216 -22.93 -5.12 15.10
CA HIS A 216 -22.41 -6.48 15.05
C HIS A 216 -21.01 -6.58 14.42
N ALA A 217 -20.74 -5.81 13.35
CA ALA A 217 -19.42 -5.83 12.71
C ALA A 217 -18.30 -5.30 13.63
N HIS A 218 -18.58 -4.28 14.45
CA HIS A 218 -17.62 -3.75 15.42
C HIS A 218 -17.36 -4.76 16.54
N GLU A 219 -18.41 -5.39 17.07
CA GLU A 219 -18.28 -6.42 18.09
C GLU A 219 -17.47 -7.63 17.60
N GLN A 220 -17.68 -8.06 16.35
CA GLN A 220 -16.86 -9.09 15.71
C GLN A 220 -15.39 -8.67 15.62
N ALA A 221 -15.11 -7.46 15.10
CA ALA A 221 -13.75 -6.94 14.98
C ALA A 221 -13.03 -6.86 16.34
N GLU A 222 -13.68 -6.32 17.37
CA GLU A 222 -13.10 -6.24 18.71
C GLU A 222 -12.87 -7.61 19.33
N ARG A 223 -13.80 -8.56 19.13
CA ARG A 223 -13.65 -9.92 19.62
C ARG A 223 -12.44 -10.61 18.97
N TYR A 224 -12.25 -10.43 17.67
CA TYR A 224 -11.08 -10.94 16.96
C TYR A 224 -9.79 -10.27 17.44
N TYR A 225 -9.79 -8.97 17.71
CA TYR A 225 -8.65 -8.29 18.31
C TYR A 225 -8.28 -8.87 19.69
N ARG A 226 -9.28 -9.09 20.57
CA ARG A 226 -9.06 -9.74 21.88
C ARG A 226 -8.52 -11.15 21.72
N SER A 227 -9.03 -11.92 20.76
CA SER A 227 -8.53 -13.25 20.43
C SER A 227 -7.08 -13.23 19.95
N MET A 228 -6.71 -12.27 19.09
CA MET A 228 -5.33 -12.09 18.65
C MET A 228 -4.38 -11.81 19.83
N VAL A 229 -4.79 -10.93 20.76
CA VAL A 229 -4.00 -10.62 21.97
C VAL A 229 -3.88 -11.84 22.88
N SER A 230 -4.97 -12.58 23.10
CA SER A 230 -4.96 -13.81 23.91
C SER A 230 -4.02 -14.86 23.32
N ASN A 231 -4.14 -15.13 22.01
CA ASN A 231 -3.27 -16.06 21.30
C ASN A 231 -1.81 -15.62 21.37
N ALA A 232 -1.52 -14.33 21.18
CA ALA A 232 -0.15 -13.82 21.28
C ALA A 232 0.47 -14.04 22.67
N ASN A 233 -0.30 -13.90 23.75
CA ASN A 233 0.15 -14.19 25.11
C ASN A 233 0.48 -15.68 25.33
N GLU A 234 -0.14 -16.56 24.55
CA GLU A 234 0.13 -18.01 24.53
C GLU A 234 1.22 -18.40 23.52
N GLY A 235 1.83 -17.43 22.84
CA GLY A 235 2.86 -17.66 21.82
C GLY A 235 2.30 -18.10 20.46
N ILE A 236 0.98 -17.96 20.24
CA ILE A 236 0.30 -18.27 18.99
C ILE A 236 0.17 -16.99 18.15
N TYR A 237 0.72 -16.99 16.94
CA TYR A 237 0.55 -15.93 15.97
C TYR A 237 -0.79 -16.10 15.23
N MET A 238 -1.74 -15.22 15.55
CA MET A 238 -3.03 -15.15 14.86
C MET A 238 -3.07 -13.99 13.87
N GLN A 239 -3.43 -14.26 12.62
CA GLN A 239 -3.75 -13.24 11.62
C GLN A 239 -5.25 -13.29 11.31
N VAL A 240 -5.90 -12.12 11.32
CA VAL A 240 -7.31 -11.98 10.97
C VAL A 240 -7.43 -11.24 9.64
N VAL A 241 -8.23 -11.79 8.73
CA VAL A 241 -8.51 -11.22 7.40
C VAL A 241 -10.00 -11.16 7.15
N TRP A 242 -10.51 -9.97 6.86
CA TRP A 242 -11.85 -9.76 6.34
C TRP A 242 -11.84 -9.87 4.83
N ILE A 243 -12.57 -10.82 4.27
CA ILE A 243 -12.86 -10.86 2.84
C ILE A 243 -14.24 -10.24 2.61
N VAL A 244 -14.24 -9.08 1.95
CA VAL A 244 -15.47 -8.40 1.55
C VAL A 244 -15.76 -8.75 0.09
N GLU A 245 -16.81 -9.54 -0.11
CA GLU A 245 -17.24 -10.05 -1.41
C GLU A 245 -18.15 -9.05 -2.12
N GLY A 246 -17.75 -8.68 -3.33
CA GLY A 246 -18.55 -7.86 -4.23
C GLY A 246 -19.85 -8.53 -4.65
N GLU A 247 -20.77 -7.72 -5.18
CA GLU A 247 -22.12 -8.19 -5.54
C GLU A 247 -22.50 -7.67 -6.92
N ARG A 248 -23.20 -8.50 -7.70
CA ARG A 248 -23.83 -8.07 -8.95
C ARG A 248 -25.31 -7.81 -8.70
N LYS A 249 -25.76 -6.56 -8.92
CA LYS A 249 -27.18 -6.20 -8.84
C LYS A 249 -27.96 -6.76 -10.04
N GLU A 250 -29.28 -6.84 -9.92
CA GLU A 250 -30.20 -7.29 -10.97
C GLU A 250 -30.02 -6.53 -12.31
N GLN A 251 -29.66 -5.24 -12.25
CA GLN A 251 -29.40 -4.40 -13.42
C GLN A 251 -28.01 -4.63 -14.05
N GLY A 252 -27.27 -5.65 -13.61
CA GLY A 252 -25.93 -5.98 -14.08
C GLY A 252 -24.80 -5.18 -13.43
N GLN A 253 -25.12 -4.10 -12.70
CA GLN A 253 -24.13 -3.26 -12.01
C GLN A 253 -23.37 -4.05 -10.93
N ILE A 254 -22.04 -4.02 -11.01
CA ILE A 254 -21.15 -4.62 -10.02
C ILE A 254 -20.85 -3.59 -8.92
N ARG A 255 -21.10 -3.97 -7.67
CA ARG A 255 -20.71 -3.23 -6.48
C ARG A 255 -19.38 -3.75 -5.96
N THR A 256 -18.55 -2.84 -5.49
CA THR A 256 -17.25 -3.12 -4.86
C THR A 256 -17.22 -2.58 -3.43
N LEU A 257 -16.11 -2.74 -2.70
CA LEU A 257 -15.96 -2.36 -1.29
C LEU A 257 -16.40 -0.91 -1.02
N TYR A 258 -15.96 0.03 -1.86
CA TYR A 258 -16.32 1.45 -1.73
C TYR A 258 -17.79 1.76 -2.05
N ASN A 259 -18.57 0.77 -2.50
CA ASN A 259 -20.02 0.85 -2.64
C ASN A 259 -20.77 0.19 -1.47
N ALA A 260 -20.09 -0.26 -0.40
CA ALA A 260 -20.75 -0.81 0.78
C ALA A 260 -21.51 0.29 1.55
N LEU A 261 -20.86 1.44 1.80
CA LEU A 261 -21.43 2.57 2.54
C LEU A 261 -21.73 3.78 1.62
N PRO A 262 -22.64 4.69 2.00
CA PRO A 262 -23.07 5.80 1.14
C PRO A 262 -21.96 6.79 0.77
N GLN A 263 -20.94 6.96 1.60
CA GLN A 263 -19.85 7.91 1.38
C GLN A 263 -18.49 7.25 1.52
N VAL A 264 -17.57 7.59 0.62
CA VAL A 264 -16.16 7.12 0.62
C VAL A 264 -15.52 7.31 2.00
N LYS A 265 -15.71 8.48 2.63
CA LYS A 265 -15.17 8.77 3.96
C LYS A 265 -15.66 7.83 5.08
N GLN A 266 -16.86 7.27 4.94
CA GLN A 266 -17.40 6.31 5.91
C GLN A 266 -16.71 4.95 5.72
N MET A 267 -16.51 4.55 4.47
CA MET A 267 -15.74 3.36 4.14
C MET A 267 -14.28 3.49 4.60
N ASP A 268 -13.65 4.65 4.37
CA ASP A 268 -12.29 4.93 4.87
C ASP A 268 -12.23 4.86 6.41
N GLY A 269 -13.26 5.37 7.09
CA GLY A 269 -13.39 5.25 8.55
C GLY A 269 -13.45 3.80 9.02
N TRP A 270 -14.27 2.98 8.36
CA TRP A 270 -14.35 1.53 8.65
C TRP A 270 -13.02 0.81 8.39
N LEU A 271 -12.39 1.06 7.23
CA LEU A 271 -11.11 0.43 6.89
C LEU A 271 -10.00 0.84 7.84
N ASN A 272 -9.98 2.10 8.28
CA ASN A 272 -9.05 2.57 9.31
C ASN A 272 -9.31 1.89 10.65
N TYR A 273 -10.57 1.72 11.05
CA TYR A 273 -10.92 1.01 12.29
C TYR A 273 -10.44 -0.45 12.27
N ILE A 274 -10.72 -1.19 11.20
CA ILE A 274 -10.26 -2.58 11.05
C ILE A 274 -8.73 -2.66 10.99
N SER A 275 -8.09 -1.80 10.21
CA SER A 275 -6.65 -1.92 9.92
C SER A 275 -5.76 -1.33 10.99
N ALA A 276 -6.02 -0.09 11.40
CA ALA A 276 -5.13 0.66 12.28
C ALA A 276 -5.47 0.52 13.76
N ILE A 277 -6.75 0.28 14.09
CA ILE A 277 -7.19 0.12 15.49
C ILE A 277 -7.21 -1.36 15.86
N CYS A 278 -7.86 -2.20 15.06
CA CYS A 278 -7.99 -3.63 15.37
C CYS A 278 -6.81 -4.47 14.86
N CYS A 279 -5.87 -3.90 14.09
CA CYS A 279 -4.72 -4.59 13.50
C CYS A 279 -5.09 -5.80 12.60
N GLN A 280 -6.21 -5.71 11.89
CA GLN A 280 -6.72 -6.76 11.01
C GLN A 280 -6.59 -6.33 9.55
N GLN A 281 -6.78 -7.25 8.60
CA GLN A 281 -6.68 -6.93 7.18
C GLN A 281 -8.05 -6.96 6.51
N THR A 282 -8.24 -6.17 5.46
CA THR A 282 -9.43 -6.23 4.60
C THR A 282 -9.00 -6.47 3.16
N ILE A 283 -9.62 -7.45 2.51
CA ILE A 283 -9.39 -7.80 1.12
C ILE A 283 -10.73 -7.78 0.38
N GLN A 284 -10.79 -7.05 -0.72
CA GLN A 284 -11.95 -7.11 -1.61
C GLN A 284 -11.84 -8.32 -2.55
N THR A 285 -12.95 -9.04 -2.70
CA THR A 285 -13.14 -10.03 -3.77
C THR A 285 -14.37 -9.67 -4.60
N PHE A 286 -14.58 -10.32 -5.74
CA PHE A 286 -15.65 -9.94 -6.69
C PHE A 286 -16.90 -10.80 -6.54
N ASN A 287 -16.75 -12.07 -6.18
CA ASN A 287 -17.79 -13.07 -6.07
C ASN A 287 -17.24 -14.28 -5.30
N LEU A 288 -18.12 -15.22 -4.94
CA LEU A 288 -17.78 -16.42 -4.17
C LEU A 288 -16.63 -17.26 -4.76
N ASN A 289 -16.55 -17.37 -6.08
CA ASN A 289 -15.46 -18.11 -6.72
C ASN A 289 -14.10 -17.43 -6.50
N HIS A 290 -14.06 -16.10 -6.63
CA HIS A 290 -12.87 -15.31 -6.29
C HIS A 290 -12.56 -15.36 -4.79
N THR A 291 -13.57 -15.37 -3.92
CA THR A 291 -13.36 -15.59 -2.48
C THR A 291 -12.66 -16.92 -2.21
N ALA A 292 -13.16 -18.03 -2.76
CA ALA A 292 -12.53 -19.33 -2.60
C ALA A 292 -11.08 -19.35 -3.16
N TYR A 293 -10.86 -18.76 -4.34
CA TYR A 293 -9.51 -18.66 -4.92
C TYR A 293 -8.57 -17.81 -4.05
N MET A 294 -9.04 -16.67 -3.54
CA MET A 294 -8.27 -15.79 -2.65
C MET A 294 -7.93 -16.50 -1.34
N VAL A 295 -8.87 -17.22 -0.74
CA VAL A 295 -8.62 -18.04 0.47
C VAL A 295 -7.52 -19.07 0.19
N ALA A 296 -7.56 -19.77 -0.95
CA ALA A 296 -6.50 -20.70 -1.33
C ALA A 296 -5.12 -20.01 -1.42
N LYS A 297 -5.05 -18.78 -1.96
CA LYS A 297 -3.81 -17.99 -2.01
C LYS A 297 -3.36 -17.51 -0.63
N LEU A 298 -4.29 -17.14 0.25
CA LEU A 298 -3.98 -16.77 1.63
C LEU A 298 -3.44 -17.97 2.40
N ILE A 299 -4.03 -19.17 2.26
CA ILE A 299 -3.52 -20.41 2.85
C ILE A 299 -2.07 -20.63 2.41
N GLN A 300 -1.79 -20.51 1.11
CA GLN A 300 -0.43 -20.64 0.59
C GLN A 300 0.52 -19.62 1.23
N GLY A 301 0.19 -18.33 1.17
CA GLY A 301 1.06 -17.28 1.71
C GLY A 301 1.28 -17.43 3.22
N PHE A 302 0.23 -17.80 3.94
CA PHE A 302 0.25 -17.94 5.40
C PHE A 302 1.02 -19.19 5.84
N VAL A 303 0.65 -20.38 5.34
CA VAL A 303 1.27 -21.65 5.75
C VAL A 303 2.69 -21.75 5.19
N GLU A 304 2.90 -21.45 3.91
CA GLU A 304 4.20 -21.71 3.26
C GLU A 304 5.22 -20.59 3.44
N GLN A 305 4.78 -19.41 3.88
CA GLN A 305 5.57 -18.18 3.94
C GLN A 305 6.27 -17.86 2.61
N SER A 306 5.65 -18.28 1.52
CA SER A 306 6.15 -18.12 0.16
C SER A 306 4.99 -17.99 -0.82
N LEU A 307 5.18 -17.18 -1.86
CA LEU A 307 4.25 -17.11 -2.99
C LEU A 307 4.74 -18.05 -4.09
N TYR A 308 3.86 -18.90 -4.62
CA TYR A 308 4.20 -19.75 -5.76
C TYR A 308 4.32 -18.94 -7.06
N TYR A 309 3.47 -17.93 -7.21
CA TYR A 309 3.59 -16.93 -8.27
C TYR A 309 4.04 -15.59 -7.67
N PRO A 310 5.33 -15.43 -7.32
CA PRO A 310 5.80 -14.14 -6.85
C PRO A 310 5.69 -13.14 -7.99
N VAL A 311 5.12 -11.96 -7.72
CA VAL A 311 5.21 -10.82 -8.63
C VAL A 311 6.68 -10.46 -8.75
N LYS A 312 7.33 -10.92 -9.82
CA LYS A 312 8.77 -10.74 -10.01
C LYS A 312 9.07 -9.25 -10.12
N VAL A 313 9.81 -8.71 -9.15
CA VAL A 313 10.27 -7.32 -9.20
C VAL A 313 11.22 -7.16 -10.39
N ARG A 314 11.13 -6.02 -11.12
CA ARG A 314 11.84 -5.77 -12.40
C ARG A 314 11.33 -6.59 -13.59
N ASN A 315 10.19 -7.25 -13.45
CA ASN A 315 9.48 -7.86 -14.57
C ASN A 315 8.63 -6.79 -15.24
N THR A 316 9.14 -6.21 -16.33
CA THR A 316 8.45 -5.15 -17.05
C THR A 316 7.21 -5.64 -17.80
N ARG A 317 7.06 -6.95 -18.02
CA ARG A 317 5.91 -7.57 -18.68
C ARG A 317 5.38 -8.72 -17.85
N VAL A 318 4.65 -8.39 -16.77
CA VAL A 318 3.99 -9.39 -15.90
C VAL A 318 2.86 -10.13 -16.62
N ASP A 319 2.33 -9.52 -17.67
CA ASP A 319 1.31 -10.02 -18.61
C ASP A 319 1.83 -11.09 -19.57
N MET A 320 3.15 -11.22 -19.75
CA MET A 320 3.76 -12.20 -20.65
C MET A 320 4.25 -13.47 -19.94
N SER A 321 4.21 -14.61 -20.62
CA SER A 321 4.82 -15.86 -20.13
C SER A 321 6.35 -15.77 -20.06
N SER A 322 6.98 -16.66 -19.29
CA SER A 322 8.44 -16.72 -19.24
C SER A 322 9.09 -16.99 -20.60
N THR A 323 8.40 -17.70 -21.50
CA THR A 323 8.91 -18.05 -22.83
C THR A 323 8.86 -16.86 -23.77
N GLU A 324 7.75 -16.11 -23.78
CA GLU A 324 7.60 -14.87 -24.56
C GLU A 324 8.62 -13.82 -24.09
N ARG A 325 8.82 -13.68 -22.78
CA ARG A 325 9.85 -12.80 -22.22
C ARG A 325 11.26 -13.19 -22.62
N LYS A 326 11.60 -14.49 -22.63
CA LYS A 326 12.93 -14.96 -23.05
C LYS A 326 13.18 -14.63 -24.53
N LYS A 327 12.15 -14.70 -25.38
CA LYS A 327 12.22 -14.26 -26.78
C LYS A 327 12.45 -12.75 -26.89
N MET A 328 11.75 -11.95 -26.08
CA MET A 328 11.90 -10.49 -26.03
C MET A 328 13.28 -10.05 -25.48
N ASN A 329 13.76 -10.67 -24.41
CA ASN A 329 15.06 -10.37 -23.80
C ASN A 329 16.25 -10.75 -24.69
N LYS A 330 16.12 -11.76 -25.57
CA LYS A 330 17.17 -12.09 -26.55
C LYS A 330 17.49 -10.93 -27.50
N ALA A 331 16.56 -9.98 -27.67
CA ALA A 331 16.76 -8.75 -28.45
C ALA A 331 17.34 -7.57 -27.64
N LEU A 332 17.47 -7.68 -26.31
CA LEU A 332 17.74 -6.54 -25.42
C LEU A 332 19.00 -6.66 -24.53
N ILE A 333 19.81 -7.71 -24.68
CA ILE A 333 20.98 -7.92 -23.81
C ILE A 333 22.18 -7.11 -24.31
N GLN A 334 22.36 -5.92 -23.74
CA GLN A 334 23.69 -5.43 -23.37
C GLN A 334 23.60 -4.70 -22.01
N SER A 335 24.32 -5.26 -21.03
CA SER A 335 24.59 -4.74 -19.68
C SER A 335 23.44 -4.73 -18.66
N VAL A 336 23.60 -5.51 -17.59
CA VAL A 336 23.98 -5.05 -16.24
C VAL A 336 23.87 -6.27 -15.30
N SER A 337 24.92 -6.49 -14.51
CA SER A 337 24.99 -7.56 -13.51
C SER A 337 23.90 -7.46 -12.45
N GLU A 338 23.38 -8.64 -12.11
CA GLU A 338 22.22 -8.84 -11.25
C GLU A 338 22.54 -8.59 -9.77
N SER A 339 21.61 -7.97 -9.06
CA SER A 339 21.54 -8.04 -7.59
C SER A 339 20.10 -8.39 -7.22
N PRO A 340 19.87 -9.46 -6.42
CA PRO A 340 18.53 -9.92 -6.09
C PRO A 340 17.85 -8.98 -5.08
N HIS A 341 16.71 -8.44 -5.50
CA HIS A 341 15.50 -8.02 -4.77
C HIS A 341 15.54 -7.24 -3.42
N LYS A 342 14.64 -6.24 -3.29
CA LYS A 342 14.27 -5.50 -2.06
C LYS A 342 12.77 -5.13 -2.08
N GLY A 343 11.87 -6.07 -1.85
CA GLY A 343 10.42 -5.82 -1.91
C GLY A 343 9.55 -6.63 -0.95
N VAL A 344 10.17 -7.46 -0.12
CA VAL A 344 9.57 -8.23 0.98
C VAL A 344 10.66 -8.24 2.05
N ILE A 345 10.32 -8.23 3.34
CA ILE A 345 11.27 -8.72 4.37
C ILE A 345 11.46 -10.20 4.02
N SER A 346 12.49 -10.51 3.24
CA SER A 346 12.74 -11.88 2.86
C SER A 346 13.33 -12.61 4.06
N ALA A 347 13.14 -13.92 4.15
CA ALA A 347 13.92 -14.76 5.06
C ALA A 347 15.46 -14.58 4.86
N SER A 348 15.90 -13.98 3.75
CA SER A 348 17.29 -13.61 3.47
C SER A 348 17.72 -12.24 4.03
N ASP A 349 16.82 -11.39 4.52
CA ASP A 349 17.20 -10.23 5.36
C ASP A 349 17.62 -10.68 6.77
N GLY A 350 17.25 -11.91 7.15
CA GLY A 350 17.71 -12.62 8.34
C GLY A 350 17.67 -11.77 9.60
N LEU A 351 18.74 -11.85 10.38
CA LEU A 351 18.93 -11.12 11.62
C LEU A 351 18.86 -9.60 11.43
N LYS A 352 19.34 -9.07 10.30
CA LYS A 352 19.34 -7.63 10.02
C LYS A 352 17.92 -7.07 9.87
N GLY A 353 17.04 -7.79 9.18
CA GLY A 353 15.66 -7.37 8.98
C GLY A 353 14.92 -7.24 10.30
N ILE A 354 15.06 -8.24 11.17
CA ILE A 354 14.48 -8.27 12.52
C ILE A 354 15.00 -7.10 13.35
N LEU A 355 16.32 -6.89 13.38
CA LEU A 355 16.95 -5.81 14.15
C LEU A 355 16.52 -4.42 13.69
N ALA A 356 16.31 -4.21 12.39
CA ALA A 356 15.95 -2.90 11.83
C ALA A 356 14.53 -2.43 12.19
N ILE A 357 13.68 -3.32 12.70
CA ILE A 357 12.32 -3.01 13.16
C ILE A 357 12.34 -2.50 14.62
N LEU A 358 13.38 -2.82 15.38
CA LEU A 358 13.46 -2.51 16.80
C LEU A 358 13.73 -1.00 17.03
N PRO A 359 13.00 -0.35 17.97
CA PRO A 359 13.22 1.05 18.30
C PRO A 359 14.68 1.35 18.64
N GLY A 360 15.22 2.44 18.08
CA GLY A 360 16.62 2.84 18.31
C GLY A 360 17.66 2.12 17.43
N ILE A 361 17.26 1.11 16.66
CA ILE A 361 18.15 0.42 15.70
C ILE A 361 17.83 0.88 14.28
N ASN A 362 18.70 1.70 13.70
CA ASN A 362 18.58 2.07 12.28
C ASN A 362 19.18 0.99 11.36
N THR A 363 18.91 1.08 10.06
CA THR A 363 19.33 0.07 9.07
C THR A 363 20.84 -0.17 9.00
N LYS A 364 21.65 0.84 9.32
CA LYS A 364 23.12 0.72 9.33
C LYS A 364 23.58 -0.04 10.58
N VAL A 365 23.02 0.28 11.74
CA VAL A 365 23.31 -0.42 12.99
C VAL A 365 22.83 -1.88 12.93
N ALA A 366 21.64 -2.13 12.39
CA ALA A 366 21.12 -3.48 12.19
C ALA A 366 22.03 -4.34 11.28
N TYR A 367 22.64 -3.74 10.26
CA TYR A 367 23.60 -4.43 9.40
C TYR A 367 24.87 -4.82 10.16
N GLU A 368 25.46 -3.88 10.91
CA GLU A 368 26.69 -4.13 11.66
C GLU A 368 26.48 -5.15 12.79
N LEU A 369 25.33 -5.09 13.46
CA LEU A 369 24.93 -6.10 14.45
C LEU A 369 24.75 -7.49 13.82
N ALA A 370 24.09 -7.59 12.66
CA ALA A 370 23.92 -8.86 11.97
C ALA A 370 25.26 -9.44 11.43
N MET A 371 26.24 -8.57 11.15
CA MET A 371 27.58 -8.97 10.71
C MET A 371 28.53 -9.32 11.87
N SER A 372 28.11 -9.18 13.13
CA SER A 372 28.91 -9.50 14.31
C SER A 372 29.17 -11.00 14.51
N GLY A 373 28.48 -11.86 13.76
CA GLY A 373 28.53 -13.31 13.91
C GLY A 373 27.74 -13.86 15.11
N LYS A 374 27.14 -12.99 15.92
CA LYS A 374 26.24 -13.35 17.03
C LYS A 374 24.83 -13.67 16.52
N SER A 375 24.17 -14.63 17.16
CA SER A 375 22.74 -14.91 16.99
C SER A 375 21.86 -13.79 17.57
N LEU A 376 20.56 -13.80 17.26
CA LEU A 376 19.61 -12.82 17.83
C LEU A 376 19.61 -12.84 19.37
N ALA A 377 19.61 -14.03 19.97
CA ALA A 377 19.62 -14.18 21.42
C ALA A 377 20.89 -13.60 22.05
N GLU A 378 22.04 -13.81 21.43
CA GLU A 378 23.31 -13.23 21.89
C GLU A 378 23.34 -11.71 21.72
N ILE A 379 22.76 -11.17 20.64
CA ILE A 379 22.66 -9.73 20.42
C ILE A 379 21.76 -9.06 21.45
N VAL A 380 20.60 -9.65 21.74
CA VAL A 380 19.65 -9.13 22.73
C VAL A 380 20.27 -9.11 24.13
N ASN A 381 21.19 -10.04 24.43
CA ASN A 381 21.89 -10.10 25.71
C ASN A 381 23.22 -9.32 25.75
N MET A 382 23.57 -8.56 24.71
CA MET A 382 24.80 -7.75 24.72
C MET A 382 24.72 -6.66 25.80
N THR A 383 25.82 -6.49 26.52
CA THR A 383 26.00 -5.38 27.46
C THR A 383 26.16 -4.05 26.71
N GLU A 384 25.94 -2.92 27.40
CA GLU A 384 26.18 -1.59 26.82
C GLU A 384 27.60 -1.45 26.25
N ASN A 385 28.60 -2.04 26.94
CA ASN A 385 29.99 -2.00 26.51
C ASN A 385 30.22 -2.81 25.22
N GLU A 386 29.64 -4.00 25.11
CA GLU A 386 29.74 -4.79 23.87
C GLU A 386 29.02 -4.12 22.70
N LEU A 387 27.92 -3.40 22.94
CA LEU A 387 27.25 -2.63 21.90
C LEU A 387 28.11 -1.46 21.39
N LEU A 388 28.93 -0.86 22.25
CA LEU A 388 29.85 0.22 21.86
C LEU A 388 30.97 -0.24 20.93
N GLU A 389 31.32 -1.53 20.96
CA GLU A 389 32.32 -2.12 20.07
C GLU A 389 31.80 -2.27 18.64
N ILE A 390 30.47 -2.21 18.45
CA ILE A 390 29.85 -2.31 17.12
C ILE A 390 29.98 -0.97 16.39
N LYS A 391 30.55 -1.04 15.18
CA LYS A 391 30.81 0.11 14.33
C LYS A 391 29.56 0.95 14.10
N GLY A 392 29.62 2.23 14.47
CA GLY A 392 28.52 3.18 14.28
C GLY A 392 27.50 3.22 15.40
N ILE A 393 27.71 2.46 16.48
CA ILE A 393 26.99 2.63 17.74
C ILE A 393 27.82 3.54 18.66
N GLY A 394 27.23 4.64 19.13
CA GLY A 394 27.82 5.51 20.15
C GLY A 394 27.09 5.40 21.49
N ASN A 395 27.61 6.02 22.54
CA ASN A 395 27.07 5.98 23.92
C ASN A 395 25.55 6.15 24.03
N LYS A 396 24.98 7.10 23.27
CA LYS A 396 23.52 7.32 23.29
C LYS A 396 22.75 6.16 22.67
N THR A 397 23.24 5.65 21.54
CA THR A 397 22.60 4.55 20.81
C THR A 397 22.75 3.24 21.55
N ALA A 398 23.92 2.96 22.15
CA ALA A 398 24.14 1.76 22.96
C ALA A 398 23.15 1.67 24.13
N LYS A 399 22.99 2.77 24.89
CA LYS A 399 22.02 2.87 25.99
C LYS A 399 20.58 2.65 25.53
N GLN A 400 20.22 3.21 24.39
CA GLN A 400 18.87 3.08 23.84
C GLN A 400 18.59 1.64 23.37
N ILE A 401 19.57 0.97 22.76
CA ILE A 401 19.43 -0.42 22.33
C ILE A 401 19.38 -1.34 23.55
N PHE A 402 20.27 -1.15 24.52
CA PHE A 402 20.31 -1.92 25.76
C PHE A 402 19.01 -1.79 26.55
N SER A 403 18.44 -0.59 26.65
CA SER A 403 17.16 -0.40 27.31
C SER A 403 16.06 -1.17 26.59
N VAL A 404 15.96 -1.06 25.26
CA VAL A 404 14.96 -1.80 24.46
C VAL A 404 15.05 -3.31 24.67
N PHE A 405 16.24 -3.87 24.78
CA PHE A 405 16.43 -5.31 25.04
C PHE A 405 16.08 -5.72 26.48
N ASN A 406 16.24 -4.82 27.45
CA ASN A 406 16.12 -5.10 28.89
C ASN A 406 14.93 -4.40 29.57
N LEU A 407 13.93 -3.97 28.79
CA LEU A 407 12.75 -3.21 29.27
C LEU A 407 11.92 -3.91 30.36
N LYS A 408 12.23 -5.17 30.73
CA LYS A 408 11.53 -5.94 31.77
C LYS A 408 12.00 -5.72 33.22
N ASN A 409 12.96 -4.83 33.50
CA ASN A 409 13.47 -4.65 34.86
C ASN A 409 12.91 -3.45 35.66
N ASN A 410 11.91 -2.72 35.16
CA ASN A 410 11.31 -1.58 35.87
C ASN A 410 9.79 -1.73 36.06
N VAL A 411 9.35 -2.87 36.59
CA VAL A 411 8.06 -2.99 37.26
C VAL A 411 8.36 -3.48 38.68
N GLU A 412 8.59 -2.52 39.58
CA GLU A 412 8.33 -2.69 41.01
C GLU A 412 6.86 -2.35 41.30
#